data_AF-A0A423ID94-F1
#
_entry.id   AF-A0A423ID94-F1
#
_cell.length_a   1.000
_cell.length_b   1.000
_cell.length_c   1.000
_cell.angle_alpha   90.00
_cell.angle_beta   90.00
_cell.angle_gamma   90.00
#
_symmetry.space_group_name_H-M   'P 1'
#
loop_
_entity.id
_entity.type
_entity.pdbx_description
1 polymer ?
#
loop_
_entity_poly.entity_id
_entity_poly.type
_entity_poly.pdbx_seq_one_letter_code
_entity_poly.pdbx_strand_id
1 'polypeptide(L)' 'MSAAKTGKSSPLAEFFCKASPETKRDVFIVAMSKAIASQRDVLDKAEAIKMARKAEKASA' A
#
# COMPACT_ATOMS: atom_id res chain seq x y z
N MET A 1 -12.42 31.25 18.58
CA MET A 1 -12.02 29.83 18.54
C MET A 1 -10.53 29.75 18.79
N SER A 2 -10.16 29.10 19.90
CA SER A 2 -8.81 29.15 20.49
C SER A 2 -7.86 28.15 19.82
N ALA A 3 -6.66 28.64 19.49
CA ALA A 3 -5.39 27.94 19.25
C ALA A 3 -5.41 26.50 18.68
N ALA A 4 -5.25 26.37 17.36
CA ALA A 4 -4.50 25.26 16.75
C ALA A 4 -3.20 25.82 16.15
N LYS A 5 -2.34 26.41 16.99
CA LYS A 5 -0.99 26.81 16.58
C LYS A 5 -0.08 25.58 16.56
N THR A 6 0.48 25.33 15.38
CA THR A 6 1.85 24.82 15.17
C THR A 6 2.15 23.38 15.59
N GLY A 7 1.43 22.41 15.04
CA GLY A 7 2.08 21.14 14.69
C GLY A 7 2.86 21.37 13.39
N LYS A 8 4.15 21.00 13.32
CA LYS A 8 4.89 21.02 12.04
C LYS A 8 4.04 20.26 11.02
N SER A 9 3.61 20.93 9.95
CA SER A 9 2.88 20.27 8.87
C SER A 9 3.74 19.12 8.38
N SER A 10 3.16 17.92 8.30
CA SER A 10 3.95 16.78 7.82
C SER A 10 4.39 17.07 6.38
N PRO A 11 5.57 16.60 5.95
CA PRO A 11 6.00 16.77 4.56
C PRO A 11 4.96 16.25 3.56
N LEU A 12 4.23 15.20 3.95
CA LEU A 12 3.11 14.66 3.17
C LEU A 12 1.93 15.62 3.10
N ALA A 13 1.53 16.21 4.23
CA ALA A 13 0.47 17.21 4.27
C ALA A 13 0.85 18.45 3.44
N GLU A 14 2.09 18.92 3.53
CA GLU A 14 2.57 20.05 2.72
C GLU A 14 2.53 19.75 1.22
N PHE A 15 2.97 18.55 0.83
CA PHE A 15 2.90 18.08 -0.55
C PHE A 15 1.45 18.09 -1.06
N PHE A 16 0.52 17.48 -0.34
CA PHE A 16 -0.88 17.44 -0.76
C PHE A 16 -1.58 18.79 -0.68
N CYS A 17 -1.14 19.72 0.17
CA CYS A 17 -1.67 21.09 0.16
C CYS A 17 -1.25 21.87 -1.09
N LYS A 18 -0.03 21.65 -1.59
CA LYS A 18 0.55 22.41 -2.72
C LYS A 18 0.39 21.73 -4.09
N ALA A 19 0.15 20.42 -4.12
CA ALA A 19 0.03 19.65 -5.35
C ALA A 19 -1.26 19.98 -6.12
N SER A 20 -1.20 19.91 -7.46
CA SER A 20 -2.38 20.00 -8.32
C SER A 20 -3.27 18.76 -8.17
N PRO A 21 -4.57 18.84 -8.49
CA PRO A 21 -5.46 17.67 -8.48
C PRO A 21 -4.95 16.48 -9.30
N GLU A 22 -4.32 16.74 -10.43
CA GLU A 22 -3.74 15.74 -11.34
C GLU A 22 -2.58 15.02 -10.64
N THR A 23 -1.64 15.79 -10.08
CA THR A 23 -0.50 15.24 -9.33
C THR A 23 -0.96 14.36 -8.16
N LYS A 24 -2.01 14.78 -7.44
CA LYS A 24 -2.58 13.98 -6.34
C LYS A 24 -3.12 12.65 -6.87
N ARG A 25 -3.89 12.71 -7.95
CA ARG A 25 -4.49 11.53 -8.58
C ARG A 25 -3.41 10.55 -9.02
N ASP A 26 -2.34 11.03 -9.65
CA ASP A 26 -1.23 10.19 -10.11
C ASP A 26 -0.53 9.48 -8.95
N VAL A 27 -0.26 10.21 -7.86
CA VAL A 27 0.31 9.62 -6.64
C VAL A 27 -0.61 8.54 -6.06
N PHE A 28 -1.93 8.79 -6.00
CA PHE A 28 -2.88 7.78 -5.53
C PHE A 28 -2.94 6.56 -6.45
N ILE A 29 -2.94 6.74 -7.77
CA ILE A 29 -2.92 5.64 -8.74
C ILE A 29 -1.69 4.77 -8.52
N VAL A 30 -0.50 5.37 -8.45
CA VAL A 30 0.76 4.63 -8.23
C VAL A 30 0.73 3.88 -6.90
N ALA A 31 0.26 4.52 -5.83
CA ALA A 31 0.15 3.90 -4.51
C ALA A 31 -0.80 2.69 -4.53
N MET A 32 -1.97 2.82 -5.16
CA MET A 32 -2.93 1.73 -5.32
C MET A 32 -2.35 0.58 -6.15
N SER A 33 -1.71 0.86 -7.29
CA SER A 33 -1.09 -0.16 -8.13
C SER A 33 -0.03 -0.96 -7.36
N LYS A 34 0.81 -0.29 -6.56
CA LYS A 34 1.82 -0.95 -5.73
C LYS A 34 1.18 -1.80 -4.62
N ALA A 35 0.13 -1.30 -3.98
CA ALA A 35 -0.60 -2.05 -2.96
C ALA A 35 -1.22 -3.33 -3.53
N ILE A 36 -1.86 -3.23 -4.70
CA ILE A 36 -2.44 -4.39 -5.41
C ILE A 36 -1.36 -5.40 -5.77
N ALA A 37 -0.23 -4.95 -6.31
CA ALA A 37 0.89 -5.83 -6.65
C ALA A 37 1.44 -6.57 -5.43
N SER A 38 1.61 -5.86 -4.31
CA SER A 38 2.06 -6.46 -3.05
C SER A 38 1.06 -7.48 -2.50
N GLN A 39 -0.25 -7.21 -2.59
CA GLN A 39 -1.28 -8.14 -2.14
C GLN A 39 -1.29 -9.42 -2.99
N ARG A 40 -1.10 -9.29 -4.31
CA ARG A 40 -0.99 -10.44 -5.23
C ARG A 40 0.21 -11.32 -4.89
N ASP A 41 1.39 -10.74 -4.70
CA ASP A 41 2.60 -11.48 -4.32
C ASP A 41 2.41 -12.29 -3.01
N VAL A 42 1.70 -11.72 -2.03
CA VAL A 42 1.36 -12.44 -0.79
C VAL A 42 0.43 -13.62 -1.06
N LEU A 43 -0.58 -13.45 -1.91
CA LEU A 43 -1.50 -14.53 -2.28
C LEU A 43 -0.78 -15.65 -3.03
N ASP A 44 0.08 -15.30 -3.99
CA ASP A 44 0.84 -16.27 -4.78
C ASP A 44 1.78 -17.09 -3.88
N LYS A 45 2.47 -16.44 -2.94
CA LYS A 45 3.29 -17.11 -1.92
C LYS A 45 2.48 -18.02 -1.02
N ALA A 46 1.31 -17.57 -0.57
CA ALA A 46 0.43 -18.37 0.28
C ALA A 46 -0.10 -19.61 -0.47
N GLU A 47 -0.42 -19.48 -1.76
CA GLU A 47 -0.83 -20.59 -2.60
C GLU A 47 0.30 -21.60 -2.80
N ALA A 48 1.52 -21.14 -3.09
CA ALA A 48 2.69 -21.99 -3.21
C ALA A 48 2.93 -22.81 -1.93
N ILE A 49 2.87 -22.18 -0.76
CA ILE A 49 2.99 -22.87 0.54
C ILE A 49 1.88 -23.90 0.72
N LYS A 50 0.64 -23.57 0.36
CA LYS A 50 -0.50 -24.48 0.46
C LYS A 50 -0.32 -25.71 -0.43
N MET A 51 0.16 -25.53 -1.66
CA MET A 51 0.42 -26.63 -2.59
C MET A 51 1.58 -27.51 -2.12
N ALA A 52 2.69 -26.91 -1.66
CA ALA A 52 3.82 -27.64 -1.10
C ALA A 52 3.39 -28.54 0.08
N ARG A 53 2.62 -27.98 1.03
CA ARG A 53 2.08 -28.75 2.17
C ARG A 53 1.12 -29.87 1.77
N LYS A 54 0.35 -29.68 0.68
CA LYS A 54 -0.51 -30.74 0.15
C LYS A 54 0.31 -31.87 -0.48
N ALA A 55 1.36 -31.52 -1.23
CA ALA A 55 2.26 -32.49 -1.84
C ALA A 55 2.99 -33.32 -0.77
N GLU A 56 3.54 -32.67 0.26
CA GLU A 56 4.19 -33.34 1.40
C GLU A 56 3.28 -34.36 2.09
N LYS A 57 2.00 -34.02 2.28
CA LYS A 57 1.00 -34.92 2.88
C LYS A 57 0.55 -36.07 1.97
N ALA A 58 0.68 -35.92 0.65
CA ALA A 58 0.30 -36.95 -0.31
C ALA A 58 1.43 -37.95 -0.57
N SER A 59 2.68 -37.59 -0.26
CA SER A 59 3.87 -38.43 -0.37
C SER A 59 4.25 -39.17 0.93
N ALA A 60 3.52 -38.95 2.02
CA ALA A 60 3.71 -39.57 3.32
C ALA A 60 2.63 -40.64 3.58
#